data_AF-A0AA36BEZ2-F1
#
_entry.id   AF-A0AA36BEZ2-F1
#
_cell.length_a   1.000
_cell.length_b   1.000
_cell.length_c   1.000
_cell.angle_alpha   90.00
_cell.angle_beta   90.00
_cell.angle_gamma   90.00
#
_symmetry.space_group_name_H-M   'P 1'
#
loop_
_entity.id
_entity.type
_entity.pdbx_description
1 polymer ?
#
loop_
_entity_poly.entity_id
_entity_poly.type
_entity_poly.pdbx_seq_one_letter_code
_entity_poly.pdbx_strand_id
1 'polypeptide(L)'
;MSLPKDEEKLKTEPDRLTNSNHAKKKTKGREFTRAHNEETNPCVRESLMSFKCLDDNGYVRDKCEKYFTNYRNCREFWSVIVRERKRAGITPNLPSIEDREEIRRTRFGPVLNSNNPDVFTLVVLAEKKNSTEMTIIGK
;
A
#
# COMPACT_ATOMS: atom_id res chain seq x y z
N MET A 1 -46.82 -15.95 23.54
CA MET A 1 -46.32 -14.66 24.06
C MET A 1 -45.06 -14.91 24.85
N SER A 2 -44.10 -14.00 24.71
CA SER A 2 -42.92 -13.80 25.57
C SER A 2 -41.62 -14.52 25.16
N LEU A 3 -40.82 -13.70 24.49
CA LEU A 3 -39.38 -13.68 24.19
C LEU A 3 -38.45 -14.31 25.26
N PRO A 4 -37.36 -14.99 24.83
CA PRO A 4 -36.23 -15.36 25.70
C PRO A 4 -35.26 -14.19 25.92
N LYS A 5 -34.77 -14.09 27.17
CA LYS A 5 -33.80 -13.12 27.66
C LYS A 5 -32.36 -13.62 27.42
N ASP A 6 -31.60 -12.79 26.71
CA ASP A 6 -30.31 -12.21 27.12
C ASP A 6 -29.24 -13.13 27.76
N GLU A 7 -28.11 -13.32 27.05
CA GLU A 7 -26.78 -12.77 27.40
C GLU A 7 -25.64 -13.63 26.82
N GLU A 8 -25.06 -13.22 25.69
CA GLU A 8 -23.61 -13.38 25.48
C GLU A 8 -23.02 -12.22 24.66
N LYS A 9 -22.90 -11.10 25.37
CA LYS A 9 -21.81 -10.12 25.37
C LYS A 9 -20.70 -10.26 24.29
N LEU A 10 -20.92 -9.71 23.09
CA LEU A 10 -19.83 -9.18 22.27
C LEU A 10 -19.67 -7.69 22.57
N LYS A 11 -18.60 -7.35 23.30
CA LYS A 11 -18.20 -5.97 23.59
C LYS A 11 -17.73 -5.31 22.30
N THR A 12 -18.62 -4.62 21.61
CA THR A 12 -18.25 -3.51 20.72
C THR A 12 -18.63 -2.22 21.42
N GLU A 13 -17.64 -1.48 21.90
CA GLU A 13 -17.78 -0.08 22.31
C GLU A 13 -16.56 0.70 21.79
N PRO A 14 -16.66 2.00 21.44
CA PRO A 14 -17.86 2.80 21.18
C PRO A 14 -17.84 3.46 19.80
N ASP A 15 -19.04 3.68 19.26
CA ASP A 15 -19.28 4.55 18.12
C ASP A 15 -18.73 5.96 18.41
N ARG A 16 -17.80 6.40 17.56
CA ARG A 16 -17.37 7.79 17.51
C ARG A 16 -18.50 8.64 16.94
N LEU A 17 -19.46 9.02 17.77
CA LEU A 17 -20.29 10.21 17.51
C LEU A 17 -19.42 11.46 17.63
N THR A 18 -18.84 11.91 16.52
CA THR A 18 -18.55 13.34 16.39
C THR A 18 -19.80 14.03 15.87
N ASN A 19 -20.59 14.54 16.81
CA ASN A 19 -21.68 15.45 16.52
C ASN A 19 -21.07 16.75 15.97
N SER A 20 -21.35 17.04 14.70
CA SER A 20 -21.08 18.34 14.09
C SER A 20 -22.17 18.54 13.06
N ASN A 21 -23.15 19.36 13.43
CA ASN A 21 -24.16 19.90 12.54
C ASN A 21 -23.48 20.72 11.45
N HIS A 22 -23.11 20.03 10.38
CA HIS A 22 -22.80 20.60 9.09
C HIS A 22 -23.49 19.69 8.09
N ALA A 23 -24.62 20.14 7.56
CA ALA A 23 -25.33 19.47 6.48
C ALA A 23 -24.46 19.49 5.21
N LYS A 24 -23.40 18.68 5.18
CA LYS A 24 -22.64 18.41 3.97
C LYS A 24 -23.43 17.36 3.21
N LYS A 25 -24.15 17.78 2.16
CA LYS A 25 -24.59 16.88 1.08
C LYS A 25 -23.37 16.05 0.66
N LYS A 26 -23.26 14.81 1.16
CA LYS A 26 -22.19 13.89 0.81
C LYS A 26 -22.46 13.42 -0.62
N THR A 27 -21.87 14.12 -1.59
CA THR A 27 -21.85 13.67 -2.97
C THR A 27 -21.02 12.39 -3.03
N LYS A 28 -21.68 11.22 -3.04
CA LYS A 28 -21.05 9.89 -3.10
C LYS A 28 -19.98 9.77 -4.21
N GLY A 29 -20.06 10.59 -5.26
CA GLY A 29 -19.08 10.64 -6.35
C GLY A 29 -17.72 11.27 -6.02
N ARG A 30 -17.58 12.16 -5.03
CA ARG A 30 -16.29 12.84 -4.74
C ARG A 30 -15.32 11.99 -3.91
N GLU A 31 -15.84 11.04 -3.13
CA GLU A 31 -15.02 10.14 -2.32
C GLU A 31 -14.40 9.04 -3.19
N PHE A 32 -15.20 8.47 -4.11
CA PHE A 32 -14.75 7.47 -5.07
C PHE A 32 -13.60 7.99 -5.95
N THR A 33 -13.70 9.22 -6.45
CA THR A 33 -12.66 9.83 -7.30
C THR A 33 -11.35 10.06 -6.56
N ARG A 34 -11.38 10.40 -5.27
CA ARG A 34 -10.17 10.59 -4.45
C ARG A 34 -9.49 9.27 -4.10
N ALA A 35 -10.25 8.21 -3.87
CA ALA A 35 -9.70 6.89 -3.59
C ALA A 35 -8.97 6.27 -4.79
N HIS A 36 -9.28 6.71 -6.01
CA HIS A 36 -8.72 6.21 -7.27
C HIS A 36 -7.75 7.18 -7.96
N ASN A 37 -7.53 8.37 -7.39
CA ASN A 37 -6.64 9.36 -7.97
C ASN A 37 -5.19 9.04 -7.55
N GLU A 38 -4.36 8.65 -8.53
CA GLU A 38 -2.96 8.28 -8.29
C GLU A 38 -2.10 9.45 -7.82
N GLU A 39 -2.41 10.70 -8.17
CA GLU A 39 -1.64 11.85 -7.71
C GLU A 39 -1.81 12.10 -6.21
N THR A 40 -3.01 11.86 -5.67
CA THR A 40 -3.35 12.20 -4.28
C THR A 40 -3.38 11.00 -3.34
N ASN A 41 -3.61 9.80 -3.85
CA ASN A 41 -3.61 8.56 -3.09
C ASN A 41 -2.46 7.66 -3.57
N PRO A 42 -1.41 7.48 -2.78
CA PRO A 42 -0.30 6.61 -3.17
C PRO A 42 -0.59 5.11 -2.97
N CYS A 43 -1.80 4.76 -2.47
CA CYS A 43 -2.26 3.39 -2.20
C CYS A 43 -3.45 2.97 -3.07
N VAL A 44 -3.57 3.50 -4.30
CA VAL A 44 -4.66 3.17 -5.23
C VAL A 44 -4.68 1.68 -5.58
N ARG A 45 -3.50 1.06 -5.71
CA ARG A 45 -3.39 -0.36 -6.07
C ARG A 45 -3.96 -1.25 -4.96
N GLU A 46 -3.58 -1.00 -3.72
CA GLU A 46 -4.01 -1.78 -2.56
C GLU A 46 -5.50 -1.57 -2.25
N SER A 47 -6.02 -0.34 -2.44
CA SER A 47 -7.45 -0.09 -2.28
C SER A 47 -8.26 -0.83 -3.34
N LEU A 48 -7.86 -0.78 -4.60
CA LEU A 48 -8.50 -1.51 -5.70
C LEU A 48 -8.50 -3.02 -5.47
N MET A 49 -7.38 -3.59 -5.00
CA MET A 49 -7.33 -5.02 -4.68
C MET A 49 -8.27 -5.39 -3.53
N SER A 50 -8.39 -4.52 -2.53
CA SER A 50 -9.32 -4.72 -1.41
C SER A 50 -10.78 -4.68 -1.86
N PHE A 51 -11.13 -3.73 -2.72
CA PHE A 51 -12.48 -3.64 -3.31
C PHE A 51 -12.78 -4.85 -4.19
N LYS A 52 -11.84 -5.23 -5.07
CA LYS A 52 -11.98 -6.41 -5.91
C LYS A 52 -12.23 -7.68 -5.08
N CYS A 53 -11.47 -7.87 -3.99
CA CYS A 53 -11.70 -9.01 -3.11
C CYS A 53 -13.12 -9.01 -2.52
N LEU A 54 -13.63 -7.85 -2.10
CA LEU A 54 -15.00 -7.74 -1.60
C LEU A 54 -16.03 -8.09 -2.67
N ASP A 55 -15.85 -7.58 -3.90
CA ASP A 55 -16.74 -7.87 -5.03
C ASP A 55 -16.77 -9.37 -5.34
N ASP A 56 -15.60 -10.03 -5.32
CA ASP A 56 -15.46 -11.47 -5.59
C ASP A 56 -16.04 -12.36 -4.46
N ASN A 57 -16.12 -11.84 -3.23
CA ASN A 57 -16.46 -12.61 -2.03
C ASN A 57 -17.83 -12.26 -1.42
N GLY A 58 -18.67 -11.51 -2.13
CA GLY A 58 -19.98 -11.10 -1.62
C GLY A 58 -19.88 -10.19 -0.40
N TYR A 59 -18.86 -9.33 -0.36
CA TYR A 59 -18.61 -8.34 0.69
C TYR A 59 -18.31 -8.93 2.09
N VAL A 60 -17.92 -10.20 2.17
CA VAL A 60 -17.46 -10.82 3.41
C VAL A 60 -16.05 -10.33 3.75
N ARG A 61 -15.93 -9.46 4.76
CA ARG A 61 -14.69 -8.76 5.12
C ARG A 61 -13.56 -9.70 5.54
N ASP A 62 -13.88 -10.74 6.29
CA ASP A 62 -12.88 -11.65 6.88
C ASP A 62 -12.07 -12.39 5.81
N LYS A 63 -12.70 -12.68 4.66
CA LYS A 63 -12.03 -13.30 3.51
C LYS A 63 -10.99 -12.39 2.85
N CYS A 64 -11.05 -11.08 3.12
CA CYS A 64 -10.23 -10.05 2.49
C CYS A 64 -9.22 -9.40 3.43
N GLU A 65 -9.00 -9.94 4.64
CA GLU A 65 -8.15 -9.34 5.66
C GLU A 65 -6.72 -9.05 5.16
N LYS A 66 -6.16 -9.94 4.34
CA LYS A 66 -4.83 -9.73 3.73
C LYS A 66 -4.77 -8.46 2.89
N TYR A 67 -5.80 -8.19 2.08
CA TYR A 67 -5.85 -7.00 1.23
C TYR A 67 -6.00 -5.72 2.07
N PHE A 68 -6.84 -5.76 3.11
CA PHE A 68 -6.95 -4.64 4.04
C PHE A 68 -5.67 -4.38 4.82
N THR A 69 -4.95 -5.43 5.19
CA THR A 69 -3.63 -5.31 5.83
C THR A 69 -2.62 -4.66 4.90
N ASN A 70 -2.57 -5.07 3.63
CA ASN A 70 -1.74 -4.41 2.63
C ASN A 70 -2.09 -2.91 2.47
N TYR A 71 -3.39 -2.58 2.41
CA TYR A 71 -3.83 -1.20 2.33
C TYR A 71 -3.44 -0.37 3.57
N ARG A 72 -3.57 -0.95 4.77
CA ARG A 72 -3.12 -0.31 6.03
C ARG A 72 -1.62 -0.04 6.01
N ASN A 73 -0.82 -1.05 5.69
CA ASN A 73 0.63 -0.95 5.62
C ASN A 73 1.07 0.11 4.60
N CYS A 74 0.42 0.17 3.44
CA CYS A 74 0.69 1.21 2.45
C CYS A 74 0.45 2.62 3.02
N ARG A 75 -0.68 2.85 3.68
CA ARG A 75 -0.98 4.17 4.28
C ARG A 75 0.01 4.55 5.37
N GLU A 76 0.38 3.59 6.22
CA GLU A 76 1.37 3.81 7.28
C GLU A 76 2.73 4.19 6.70
N PHE A 77 3.19 3.47 5.69
CA PHE A 77 4.42 3.78 4.97
C PHE A 77 4.43 5.23 4.44
N TRP A 78 3.41 5.62 3.67
CA TRP A 78 3.35 6.97 3.12
C TRP A 78 3.16 8.05 4.19
N SER A 79 2.51 7.73 5.31
CA SER A 79 2.40 8.65 6.45
C SER A 79 3.77 8.99 7.06
N VAL A 80 4.68 8.00 7.10
CA VAL A 80 6.06 8.18 7.57
C VAL A 80 6.83 9.07 6.60
N ILE A 81 6.80 8.77 5.29
CA ILE A 81 7.46 9.57 4.26
C ILE A 81 6.98 11.03 4.27
N VAL A 82 5.66 11.24 4.35
CA VAL A 82 5.08 12.59 4.45
C VAL A 82 5.57 13.32 5.70
N ARG A 83 5.67 12.62 6.84
CA ARG A 83 6.16 13.21 8.09
C ARG A 83 7.64 13.57 8.00
N GLU A 84 8.46 12.72 7.39
CA GLU A 84 9.88 12.98 7.14
C GLU A 84 10.07 14.19 6.22
N ARG A 85 9.36 14.24 5.08
CA ARG A 85 9.40 15.38 4.13
C ARG A 85 8.97 16.69 4.79
N LYS A 86 7.92 16.64 5.62
CA LYS A 86 7.49 17.81 6.42
C LYS A 86 8.58 18.29 7.38
N ARG A 87 9.26 17.38 8.08
CA ARG A 87 10.38 17.72 8.98
C ARG A 87 11.57 18.30 8.22
N ALA A 88 11.80 17.86 7.00
CA ALA A 88 12.83 18.37 6.11
C ALA A 88 12.43 19.68 5.38
N GLY A 89 11.20 20.18 5.55
CA GLY A 89 10.71 21.36 4.86
C GLY A 89 10.49 21.18 3.35
N ILE A 90 10.36 19.94 2.87
CA ILE A 90 10.22 19.63 1.44
C ILE A 90 8.75 19.71 1.01
N THR A 91 8.45 20.58 0.04
CA THR A 91 7.13 20.70 -0.59
C THR A 91 7.21 20.34 -2.07
N PRO A 92 6.29 19.50 -2.61
CA PRO A 92 5.09 18.95 -1.98
C PRO A 92 5.39 17.84 -0.96
N ASN A 93 4.54 17.75 0.08
CA ASN A 93 4.70 16.78 1.17
C ASN A 93 4.57 15.33 0.69
N LEU A 94 3.67 15.08 -0.27
CA LEU A 94 3.55 13.79 -0.94
C LEU A 94 4.48 13.79 -2.17
N PRO A 95 5.32 12.77 -2.36
CA PRO A 95 6.19 12.68 -3.53
C PRO A 95 5.41 12.58 -4.86
N SER A 96 6.03 12.97 -5.96
CA SER A 96 5.51 12.77 -7.33
C SER A 96 5.42 11.28 -7.67
N ILE A 97 4.76 10.92 -8.77
CA ILE A 97 4.54 9.50 -9.13
C ILE A 97 5.88 8.80 -9.39
N GLU A 98 6.80 9.48 -10.06
CA GLU A 98 8.13 8.98 -10.41
C GLU A 98 8.98 8.73 -9.15
N ASP A 99 8.99 9.70 -8.24
CA ASP A 99 9.73 9.60 -6.98
C ASP A 99 9.22 8.47 -6.08
N ARG A 100 7.93 8.10 -6.20
CA ARG A 100 7.36 7.05 -5.35
C ARG A 100 7.94 5.69 -5.65
N GLU A 101 8.26 5.41 -6.91
CA GLU A 101 8.89 4.13 -7.28
C GLU A 101 10.30 4.03 -6.71
N GLU A 102 11.06 5.12 -6.78
CA GLU A 102 12.40 5.19 -6.21
C GLU A 102 12.36 5.07 -4.68
N ILE A 103 11.45 5.79 -4.01
CA ILE A 103 11.28 5.68 -2.56
C ILE A 103 10.90 4.26 -2.15
N ARG A 104 10.02 3.58 -2.92
CA ARG A 104 9.65 2.18 -2.66
C ARG A 104 10.86 1.26 -2.84
N ARG A 105 11.62 1.43 -3.93
CA ARG A 105 12.84 0.66 -4.23
C ARG A 105 13.90 0.84 -3.17
N THR A 106 14.13 2.06 -2.72
CA THR A 106 15.12 2.37 -1.69
C THR A 106 14.71 1.80 -0.32
N ARG A 107 13.42 1.85 0.04
CA ARG A 107 12.95 1.43 1.39
C ARG A 107 12.70 -0.07 1.52
N PHE A 108 12.22 -0.72 0.46
CA PHE A 108 11.87 -2.15 0.47
C PHE A 108 12.82 -3.02 -0.37
N GLY A 109 13.82 -2.40 -1.03
CA GLY A 109 14.68 -3.07 -1.99
C GLY A 109 14.04 -3.20 -3.38
N PRO A 110 14.80 -3.69 -4.37
CA PRO A 110 14.21 -4.08 -5.64
C PRO A 110 13.15 -5.16 -5.36
N VAL A 111 11.92 -4.92 -5.82
CA VAL A 111 10.93 -5.99 -5.91
C VAL A 111 11.55 -7.01 -6.87
N LEU A 112 12.06 -8.11 -6.32
CA LEU A 112 12.49 -9.26 -7.11
C LEU A 112 11.23 -9.87 -7.72
N ASN A 113 10.74 -9.25 -8.80
CA ASN A 113 9.74 -9.87 -9.64
C ASN A 113 10.45 -11.04 -10.33
N SER A 114 10.06 -12.26 -9.96
CA SER A 114 10.60 -13.51 -10.52
C SER A 114 10.43 -13.68 -12.04
N ASN A 115 9.89 -12.67 -12.74
CA ASN A 115 9.60 -12.67 -14.18
C ASN A 115 10.17 -11.44 -14.92
N ASN A 116 11.19 -10.75 -14.37
CA ASN A 116 11.85 -9.67 -15.10
C ASN A 116 13.10 -10.19 -15.85
N PRO A 117 13.11 -10.29 -17.20
CA PRO A 117 14.24 -10.81 -17.97
C PRO A 117 15.52 -9.96 -17.86
N ASP A 118 15.41 -8.73 -17.34
CA ASP A 118 16.55 -7.84 -17.14
C ASP A 118 17.46 -8.30 -15.98
N VAL A 119 16.89 -8.90 -14.93
CA VAL A 119 17.69 -9.41 -13.81
C VAL A 119 18.47 -10.66 -14.21
N PHE A 120 17.85 -11.54 -15.01
CA PHE A 120 18.53 -12.71 -15.57
C PHE A 120 19.72 -12.29 -16.44
N THR A 121 19.53 -11.25 -17.26
CA THR A 121 20.60 -10.69 -18.10
C THR A 121 21.72 -10.06 -17.26
N LEU A 122 21.39 -9.33 -16.19
CA LEU A 122 22.39 -8.75 -15.28
C LEU A 122 23.18 -9.79 -14.49
N VAL A 123 22.54 -10.88 -14.04
CA VAL A 123 23.23 -12.02 -13.38
C VAL A 123 24.20 -12.68 -14.37
N VAL A 124 23.76 -12.94 -15.60
CA VAL A 124 24.60 -13.52 -16.66
C VAL A 124 25.79 -12.60 -17.03
N LEU A 125 25.61 -11.28 -16.99
CA LEU A 125 26.69 -10.31 -17.25
C LEU A 125 27.68 -10.22 -16.08
N ALA A 126 27.24 -10.42 -14.84
CA ALA A 126 28.12 -10.44 -13.67
C ALA A 126 29.03 -11.67 -13.65
N GLU A 127 28.52 -12.84 -14.04
CA GLU A 127 29.30 -14.08 -14.10
C GLU A 127 30.40 -14.04 -15.18
N LYS A 128 30.14 -13.40 -16.33
CA LYS A 128 31.14 -13.27 -17.40
C LYS A 128 32.34 -12.38 -17.04
N LYS A 129 32.19 -11.44 -16.11
CA LYS A 129 33.28 -10.54 -15.69
C LYS A 129 34.22 -11.16 -14.64
N ASN A 130 33.81 -12.24 -13.98
CA ASN A 130 34.59 -12.86 -12.90
C ASN A 130 35.48 -14.03 -13.36
N SER A 131 35.53 -14.35 -14.66
CA SER A 131 36.30 -15.48 -15.19
C SER A 131 37.59 -15.06 -15.92
N THR A 132 37.74 -13.80 -16.32
CA THR A 132 38.87 -13.35 -17.16
C THR A 132 40.03 -12.67 -16.41
N GLU A 133 40.00 -12.59 -15.08
CA GLU A 133 41.03 -11.87 -14.29
C GLU A 133 41.80 -12.77 -13.29
N MET A 134 42.08 -14.03 -13.65
CA MET A 134 42.95 -14.90 -12.84
C MET A 134 44.06 -15.65 -13.62
N THR A 135 44.39 -15.27 -14.85
CA THR A 135 45.42 -15.98 -15.65
C THR A 135 46.61 -15.12 -16.08
N ILE A 136 47.06 -14.17 -15.24
CA ILE A 136 48.40 -13.59 -15.39
C ILE A 136 49.01 -13.41 -13.99
N ILE A 137 49.76 -14.41 -13.54
CA ILE A 137 51.01 -14.39 -12.75
C ILE A 137 51.26 -15.86 -12.40
N GLY A 138 52.22 -16.48 -13.09
CA GLY A 138 52.67 -17.84 -12.72
C GLY A 138 53.19 -18.70 -13.86
N LYS A 139 54.27 -18.27 -14.52
CA LYS A 139 55.35 -19.14 -15.01
C LYS A 139 56.56 -18.31 -15.41
#